data_AF-A0A956KNR5-F1
#
_entry.id   AF-A0A956KNR5-F1
#
_cell.length_a   1.000
_cell.length_b   1.000
_cell.length_c   1.000
_cell.angle_alpha   90.00
_cell.angle_beta   90.00
_cell.angle_gamma   90.00
#
_symmetry.space_group_name_H-M   'P 1'
#
loop_
_entity.id
_entity.type
_entity.pdbx_description
1 polymer ?
#
loop_
_entity_poly.entity_id
_entity_poly.type
_entity_poly.pdbx_seq_one_letter_code
_entity_poly.pdbx_strand_id
1 'polypeptide(L)'
;AELERAEQPILKDLRAVGINVERVWGLLSLERPYPEAIPILLEHLQKPYPDRVLEAIGRALGVPEAREHWDFLVERFKVAPNDTNAKMGLGDALQLIAGIDKSLLDDIIALVRDPAQGPDRLMLIPVLSKSRDPRAYETLVEMRDDPDLYKEIAYRLKRKKAPPGSRH
;
A
#
# COMPACT_ATOMS: atom_id res chain seq x y z
N ALA A 1 -11.60 -23.22 3.15
CA ALA A 1 -13.06 -23.39 2.98
C ALA A 1 -13.81 -22.05 2.78
N GLU A 2 -13.91 -21.17 3.79
CA GLU A 2 -14.70 -19.93 3.67
C GLU A 2 -14.02 -18.87 2.78
N LEU A 3 -12.75 -18.55 3.04
CA LEU A 3 -11.99 -17.59 2.22
C LEU A 3 -11.86 -18.04 0.77
N GLU A 4 -11.60 -19.33 0.54
CA GLU A 4 -11.53 -19.90 -0.82
C GLU A 4 -12.86 -19.79 -1.58
N ARG A 5 -13.98 -19.97 -0.87
CA ARG A 5 -15.31 -19.77 -1.46
C ARG A 5 -15.55 -18.30 -1.79
N ALA A 6 -15.17 -17.41 -0.87
CA ALA A 6 -15.26 -15.96 -1.08
C ALA A 6 -14.42 -15.52 -2.28
N GLU A 7 -13.24 -16.10 -2.52
CA GLU A 7 -12.39 -15.75 -3.68
C GLU A 7 -12.93 -16.25 -5.03
N GLN A 8 -13.88 -17.19 -5.07
CA GLN A 8 -14.33 -17.77 -6.35
C GLN A 8 -14.81 -16.76 -7.40
N PRO A 9 -15.56 -15.70 -7.07
CA PRO A 9 -15.99 -14.72 -8.07
C PRO A 9 -14.78 -14.00 -8.70
N ILE A 10 -13.83 -13.51 -7.90
CA ILE A 10 -12.65 -12.82 -8.44
C ILE A 10 -11.75 -13.75 -9.24
N LEU A 11 -11.58 -15.00 -8.79
CA LEU A 11 -10.82 -16.01 -9.54
C LEU A 11 -11.51 -16.40 -10.85
N LYS A 12 -12.85 -16.34 -10.92
CA LYS A 12 -13.58 -16.56 -12.17
C LYS A 12 -13.34 -15.41 -13.15
N ASP A 13 -13.38 -14.17 -12.67
CA ASP A 13 -13.24 -12.99 -13.52
C ASP A 13 -11.79 -12.82 -14.00
N LEU A 14 -10.80 -13.10 -13.15
CA LEU A 14 -9.38 -13.18 -13.56
C LEU A 14 -9.14 -14.24 -14.65
N ARG A 15 -9.76 -15.42 -14.52
CA ARG A 15 -9.66 -16.47 -15.55
C ARG A 15 -10.27 -16.06 -16.88
N ALA A 16 -11.33 -15.26 -16.87
CA ALA A 16 -11.98 -14.77 -18.08
C ALA A 16 -11.05 -13.87 -18.93
N VAL A 17 -10.05 -13.23 -18.31
CA VAL A 17 -9.01 -12.44 -19.00
C VAL A 17 -7.68 -13.19 -19.16
N GLY A 18 -7.68 -14.51 -18.97
CA GLY A 18 -6.51 -15.37 -19.19
C GLY A 18 -5.51 -15.44 -18.02
N ILE A 19 -5.91 -14.97 -16.83
CA ILE A 19 -5.09 -15.02 -15.62
C ILE A 19 -5.54 -16.19 -14.75
N ASN A 20 -4.72 -17.26 -14.76
CA ASN A 20 -5.00 -18.49 -14.03
C ASN A 20 -4.17 -18.54 -12.74
N VAL A 21 -4.77 -18.15 -11.62
CA VAL A 21 -4.21 -18.29 -10.27
C VAL A 21 -5.19 -19.07 -9.39
N GLU A 22 -4.67 -19.83 -8.42
CA GLU A 22 -5.52 -20.59 -7.48
C GLU A 22 -6.09 -19.72 -6.37
N ARG A 23 -5.40 -18.61 -6.05
CA ARG A 23 -5.74 -17.65 -4.99
C ARG A 23 -5.39 -16.25 -5.48
N VAL A 24 -6.09 -15.23 -4.99
CA VAL A 24 -5.77 -13.82 -5.31
C VAL A 24 -4.31 -13.50 -4.96
N TRP A 25 -3.83 -14.08 -3.85
CA TRP A 25 -2.44 -13.95 -3.41
C TRP A 25 -1.40 -14.41 -4.44
N GLY A 26 -1.78 -15.32 -5.36
CA GLY A 26 -0.90 -15.80 -6.41
C GLY A 26 -0.47 -14.71 -7.39
N LEU A 27 -1.23 -13.61 -7.52
CA LEU A 27 -0.88 -12.47 -8.38
C LEU A 27 0.44 -11.82 -7.96
N LEU A 28 0.74 -11.80 -6.65
CA LEU A 28 1.95 -11.19 -6.11
C LEU A 28 3.23 -11.97 -6.50
N SER A 29 3.08 -13.22 -6.93
CA SER A 29 4.19 -14.10 -7.35
C SER A 29 4.32 -14.21 -8.87
N LEU A 30 3.49 -13.50 -9.65
CA LEU A 30 3.62 -13.50 -11.09
C LEU A 30 4.85 -12.68 -11.51
N GLU A 31 5.69 -13.27 -12.35
CA GLU A 31 6.87 -12.60 -12.91
C GLU A 31 6.49 -11.59 -14.01
N ARG A 32 5.37 -11.83 -14.69
CA ARG A 32 4.87 -10.98 -15.77
C ARG A 32 3.86 -9.95 -15.25
N PRO A 33 3.83 -8.74 -15.83
CA PRO A 33 2.75 -7.79 -15.60
C PRO A 33 1.36 -8.38 -15.88
N TYR A 34 0.35 -7.85 -15.20
CA TYR A 34 -1.04 -8.27 -15.33
C TYR A 34 -2.01 -7.07 -15.42
N PRO A 35 -1.82 -6.13 -16.37
CA PRO A 35 -2.67 -4.95 -16.48
C PRO A 35 -4.15 -5.29 -16.66
N GLU A 36 -4.48 -6.43 -17.26
CA GLU A 36 -5.85 -6.92 -17.44
C GLU A 36 -6.54 -7.29 -16.12
N ALA A 37 -5.78 -7.62 -15.06
CA ALA A 37 -6.36 -7.87 -13.74
C ALA A 37 -6.80 -6.59 -13.04
N ILE A 38 -6.19 -5.44 -13.35
CA ILE A 38 -6.33 -4.23 -12.54
C ILE A 38 -7.79 -3.74 -12.50
N PRO A 39 -8.50 -3.59 -13.63
CA PRO A 39 -9.92 -3.22 -13.59
C PRO A 39 -10.78 -4.20 -12.77
N ILE A 40 -10.47 -5.50 -12.84
CA ILE A 40 -11.18 -6.54 -12.08
C ILE A 40 -10.90 -6.37 -10.59
N LEU A 41 -9.64 -6.24 -10.18
CA LEU A 41 -9.25 -6.04 -8.78
C LEU A 41 -9.92 -4.80 -8.19
N LEU A 42 -9.98 -3.69 -8.94
CA LEU A 42 -10.64 -2.45 -8.51
C LEU A 42 -12.16 -2.61 -8.35
N GLU A 43 -12.81 -3.36 -9.24
CA GLU A 43 -14.23 -3.69 -9.10
C GLU A 43 -14.48 -4.57 -7.86
N HIS A 44 -13.63 -5.59 -7.66
CA HIS A 44 -13.77 -6.52 -6.55
C HIS A 44 -13.44 -5.91 -5.19
N LEU A 45 -12.53 -4.93 -5.13
CA LEU A 45 -12.20 -4.22 -3.90
C LEU A 45 -13.42 -3.50 -3.28
N GLN A 46 -14.43 -3.17 -4.07
CA GLN A 46 -15.66 -2.49 -3.63
C GLN A 46 -16.76 -3.47 -3.15
N LYS A 47 -16.56 -4.78 -3.32
CA LYS A 47 -17.53 -5.81 -2.97
C LYS A 47 -17.35 -6.23 -1.49
N PRO A 48 -18.41 -6.72 -0.82
CA PRO A 48 -18.37 -7.08 0.60
C PRO A 48 -17.61 -8.39 0.84
N TYR A 49 -16.30 -8.35 0.70
CA TYR A 49 -15.41 -9.47 0.94
C TYR A 49 -14.95 -9.56 2.40
N PRO A 50 -14.59 -10.77 2.88
CA PRO A 50 -13.83 -10.90 4.11
C PRO A 50 -12.56 -10.06 4.05
N ASP A 51 -12.19 -9.47 5.18
CA ASP A 51 -11.06 -8.54 5.32
C ASP A 51 -9.75 -9.09 4.73
N ARG A 52 -9.47 -10.38 4.91
CA ARG A 52 -8.31 -11.08 4.33
C ARG A 52 -8.31 -11.16 2.80
N VAL A 53 -9.48 -11.22 2.17
CA VAL A 53 -9.59 -11.22 0.70
C VAL A 53 -9.36 -9.80 0.18
N LEU A 54 -9.90 -8.78 0.86
CA LEU A 54 -9.63 -7.37 0.54
C LEU A 54 -8.13 -7.03 0.71
N GLU A 55 -7.46 -7.59 1.71
CA GLU A 55 -6.00 -7.49 1.85
C GLU A 55 -5.29 -7.99 0.59
N ALA A 56 -5.63 -9.21 0.14
CA ALA A 56 -5.01 -9.82 -1.03
C ALA A 56 -5.23 -8.99 -2.30
N ILE A 57 -6.44 -8.46 -2.48
CA ILE A 57 -6.79 -7.57 -3.60
C ILE A 57 -5.96 -6.28 -3.52
N GLY A 58 -5.93 -5.64 -2.34
CA GLY A 58 -5.18 -4.41 -2.11
C GLY A 58 -3.71 -4.58 -2.47
N ARG A 59 -3.05 -5.62 -1.97
CA ARG A 59 -1.62 -5.86 -2.28
C ARG A 59 -1.37 -6.17 -3.75
N ALA A 60 -2.26 -6.92 -4.40
CA ALA A 60 -2.16 -7.20 -5.83
C ALA A 60 -2.28 -5.93 -6.69
N LEU A 61 -2.86 -4.85 -6.16
CA LEU A 61 -2.88 -3.53 -6.82
C LEU A 61 -1.58 -2.73 -6.61
N GLY A 62 -0.60 -3.24 -5.86
CA GLY A 62 0.70 -2.60 -5.62
C GLY A 62 1.68 -2.68 -6.79
N VAL A 63 1.20 -2.46 -8.02
CA VAL A 63 1.98 -2.56 -9.26
C VAL A 63 1.99 -1.21 -10.01
N PRO A 64 3.05 -0.91 -10.81
CA PRO A 64 3.17 0.35 -11.52
C PRO A 64 1.96 0.69 -12.40
N GLU A 65 1.34 -0.30 -13.02
CA GLU A 65 0.21 -0.15 -13.93
C GLU A 65 -1.07 0.32 -13.21
N ALA A 66 -1.17 0.13 -11.89
CA ALA A 66 -2.29 0.62 -11.09
C ALA A 66 -2.18 2.13 -10.77
N ARG A 67 -1.07 2.78 -11.17
CA ARG A 67 -0.80 4.20 -10.97
C ARG A 67 -1.89 5.13 -11.49
N GLU A 68 -2.53 4.76 -12.60
CA GLU A 68 -3.64 5.54 -13.21
C GLU A 68 -4.88 5.60 -12.30
N HIS A 69 -4.98 4.69 -11.33
CA HIS A 69 -6.08 4.61 -10.37
C HIS A 69 -5.70 5.09 -8.97
N TRP A 70 -4.61 5.86 -8.86
CA TRP A 70 -4.08 6.36 -7.59
C TRP A 70 -5.12 7.02 -6.69
N ASP A 71 -5.89 7.97 -7.24
CA ASP A 71 -6.87 8.74 -6.46
C ASP A 71 -7.93 7.83 -5.82
N PHE A 72 -8.36 6.80 -6.56
CA PHE A 72 -9.27 5.80 -6.05
C PHE A 72 -8.64 4.98 -4.91
N LEU A 73 -7.38 4.54 -5.06
CA LEU A 73 -6.68 3.79 -4.00
C LEU A 73 -6.49 4.63 -2.74
N VAL A 74 -6.16 5.92 -2.88
CA VAL A 74 -6.04 6.85 -1.76
C VAL A 74 -7.39 7.06 -1.07
N GLU A 75 -8.47 7.25 -1.83
CA GLU A 75 -9.82 7.36 -1.27
C GLU A 75 -10.19 6.09 -0.49
N ARG A 76 -9.94 4.90 -1.05
CA ARG A 76 -10.20 3.62 -0.39
C ARG A 76 -9.38 3.44 0.88
N PHE A 77 -8.10 3.84 0.88
CA PHE A 77 -7.27 3.81 2.09
C PHE A 77 -7.82 4.72 3.19
N LYS A 78 -8.24 5.94 2.84
CA LYS A 78 -8.78 6.92 3.79
C LYS A 78 -10.06 6.45 4.47
N VAL A 79 -10.95 5.79 3.72
CA VAL A 79 -12.24 5.33 4.27
C VAL A 79 -12.19 3.92 4.88
N ALA A 80 -11.14 3.14 4.62
CA ALA A 80 -10.98 1.84 5.25
C ALA A 80 -10.81 2.00 6.77
N PRO A 81 -11.47 1.15 7.59
CA PRO A 81 -11.29 1.19 9.03
C PRO A 81 -9.82 0.92 9.41
N ASN A 82 -9.33 1.64 10.43
CA ASN A 82 -7.98 1.44 10.95
C ASN A 82 -7.81 0.01 11.52
N ASP A 83 -6.57 -0.48 11.55
CA ASP A 83 -6.21 -1.82 12.05
C ASP A 83 -6.92 -2.99 11.32
N THR A 84 -7.25 -2.82 10.05
CA THR A 84 -7.82 -3.88 9.19
C THR A 84 -6.80 -4.42 8.19
N ASN A 85 -6.93 -5.70 7.81
CA ASN A 85 -6.08 -6.27 6.76
C ASN A 85 -6.37 -5.61 5.41
N ALA A 86 -7.61 -5.18 5.14
CA ALA A 86 -7.97 -4.42 3.95
C ALA A 86 -7.16 -3.11 3.85
N LYS A 87 -7.10 -2.33 4.95
CA LYS A 87 -6.31 -1.09 4.99
C LYS A 87 -4.81 -1.37 4.85
N MET A 88 -4.33 -2.48 5.43
CA MET A 88 -2.96 -2.94 5.24
C MET A 88 -2.66 -3.30 3.78
N GLY A 89 -3.58 -3.96 3.08
CA GLY A 89 -3.38 -4.24 1.66
C GLY A 89 -3.31 -2.97 0.82
N LEU A 90 -4.18 -2.01 1.11
CA LEU A 90 -4.20 -0.70 0.45
C LEU A 90 -2.93 0.12 0.73
N GLY A 91 -2.47 0.17 1.98
CA GLY A 91 -1.25 0.91 2.33
C GLY A 91 0.01 0.35 1.65
N ASP A 92 0.08 -0.98 1.45
CA ASP A 92 1.18 -1.64 0.75
C ASP A 92 1.18 -1.23 -0.73
N ALA A 93 0.00 -1.20 -1.36
CA ALA A 93 -0.16 -0.71 -2.72
C ALA A 93 0.29 0.75 -2.87
N LEU A 94 -0.19 1.63 -1.99
CA LEU A 94 0.19 3.05 -2.01
C LEU A 94 1.70 3.22 -1.83
N GLN A 95 2.31 2.49 -0.89
CA GLN A 95 3.74 2.53 -0.63
C GLN A 95 4.56 2.09 -1.86
N LEU A 96 4.14 1.01 -2.54
CA LEU A 96 4.85 0.49 -3.71
C LEU A 96 4.75 1.45 -4.89
N ILE A 97 3.56 1.93 -5.21
CA ILE A 97 3.32 2.84 -6.34
C ILE A 97 4.07 4.16 -6.12
N ALA A 98 3.93 4.81 -4.96
CA ALA A 98 4.62 6.06 -4.66
C ALA A 98 6.14 5.88 -4.44
N GLY A 99 6.59 4.67 -4.13
CA GLY A 99 8.00 4.33 -4.11
C GLY A 99 8.66 4.38 -5.49
N ILE A 100 7.87 4.17 -6.55
CA ILE A 100 8.30 4.21 -7.95
C ILE A 100 8.07 5.60 -8.54
N ASP A 101 6.84 6.13 -8.43
CA ASP A 101 6.48 7.44 -8.96
C ASP A 101 6.53 8.52 -7.87
N LYS A 102 7.58 9.33 -7.93
CA LYS A 102 7.85 10.40 -6.96
C LYS A 102 6.92 11.59 -7.11
N SER A 103 6.16 11.71 -8.20
CA SER A 103 5.14 12.77 -8.34
C SER A 103 4.04 12.65 -7.28
N LEU A 104 3.88 11.46 -6.69
CA LEU A 104 2.89 11.15 -5.65
C LEU A 104 3.30 11.52 -4.23
N LEU A 105 4.47 12.12 -4.05
CA LEU A 105 5.00 12.41 -2.71
C LEU A 105 4.08 13.32 -1.90
N ASP A 106 3.39 14.26 -2.52
CA ASP A 106 2.52 15.22 -1.82
C ASP A 106 1.34 14.51 -1.14
N ASP A 107 0.72 13.53 -1.80
CA ASP A 107 -0.35 12.73 -1.22
C ASP A 107 0.13 11.85 -0.07
N ILE A 108 1.33 11.27 -0.21
CA ILE A 108 1.95 10.49 0.87
C ILE A 108 2.22 11.37 2.09
N ILE A 109 2.74 12.59 1.89
CA ILE A 109 2.95 13.54 2.98
C ILE A 109 1.61 13.89 3.65
N ALA A 110 0.57 14.15 2.85
CA ALA A 110 -0.76 14.46 3.37
C ALA A 110 -1.33 13.31 4.22
N LEU A 111 -1.20 12.06 3.76
CA LEU A 111 -1.65 10.88 4.51
C LEU A 111 -0.86 10.63 5.80
N VAL A 112 0.47 10.81 5.78
CA VAL A 112 1.30 10.67 6.99
C VAL A 112 0.98 11.75 8.03
N ARG A 113 0.61 12.96 7.60
CA ARG A 113 0.21 14.06 8.49
C ARG A 113 -1.22 13.95 9.02
N ASP A 114 -2.07 13.08 8.46
CA ASP A 114 -3.48 12.97 8.84
C ASP A 114 -3.68 12.01 10.01
N PRO A 115 -3.87 12.48 11.26
CA PRO A 115 -4.02 11.61 12.42
C PRO A 115 -5.29 10.74 12.37
N ALA A 116 -6.28 11.05 11.52
CA ALA A 116 -7.46 10.20 11.34
C ALA A 116 -7.08 8.81 10.80
N GLN A 117 -5.94 8.69 10.11
CA GLN A 117 -5.41 7.43 9.60
C GLN A 117 -4.71 6.58 10.67
N GLY A 118 -4.56 7.08 11.90
CA GLY A 118 -4.03 6.33 13.04
C GLY A 118 -2.64 5.69 12.78
N PRO A 119 -2.34 4.54 13.42
CA PRO A 119 -1.07 3.83 13.25
C PRO A 119 -0.81 3.28 11.84
N ASP A 120 -1.84 3.10 11.00
CA ASP A 120 -1.67 2.58 9.63
C ASP A 120 -0.80 3.49 8.76
N ARG A 121 -0.65 4.77 9.13
CA ARG A 121 0.33 5.71 8.56
C ARG A 121 1.76 5.20 8.55
N LEU A 122 2.13 4.28 9.46
CA LEU A 122 3.45 3.64 9.52
C LEU A 122 3.84 3.00 8.18
N MET A 123 2.87 2.49 7.43
CA MET A 123 3.07 1.84 6.14
C MET A 123 3.61 2.78 5.06
N LEU A 124 3.42 4.09 5.21
CA LEU A 124 3.83 5.09 4.23
C LEU A 124 5.20 5.70 4.56
N ILE A 125 5.68 5.54 5.80
CA ILE A 125 6.99 6.03 6.27
C ILE A 125 8.17 5.55 5.41
N PRO A 126 8.19 4.30 4.88
CA PRO A 126 9.26 3.86 3.99
C PRO A 126 9.41 4.72 2.72
N VAL A 127 8.32 5.28 2.18
CA VAL A 127 8.37 6.18 1.00
C VAL A 127 9.15 7.44 1.35
N LEU A 128 8.79 8.12 2.45
CA LEU A 128 9.49 9.32 2.93
C LEU A 128 10.95 9.01 3.29
N SER A 129 11.18 7.87 3.93
CA SER A 129 12.51 7.44 4.37
C SER A 129 13.48 7.16 3.21
N LYS A 130 12.98 6.65 2.08
CA LYS A 130 13.79 6.37 0.90
C LYS A 130 13.92 7.57 -0.04
N SER A 131 13.02 8.56 0.09
CA SER A 131 13.06 9.77 -0.73
C SER A 131 14.29 10.63 -0.46
N ARG A 132 14.75 11.31 -1.52
CA ARG A 132 15.79 12.35 -1.51
C ARG A 132 15.21 13.77 -1.52
N ASP A 133 13.89 13.90 -1.67
CA ASP A 133 13.21 15.19 -1.61
C ASP A 133 13.32 15.76 -0.18
N PRO A 134 13.79 17.01 0.00
CA PRO A 134 13.90 17.63 1.33
C PRO A 134 12.59 17.60 2.12
N ARG A 135 11.44 17.75 1.44
CA ARG A 135 10.10 17.76 2.06
C ARG A 135 9.80 16.44 2.78
N ALA A 136 10.32 15.32 2.28
CA ALA A 136 10.17 14.03 2.91
C ALA A 136 10.94 13.95 4.24
N TYR A 137 12.16 14.48 4.28
CA TYR A 137 12.93 14.55 5.52
C TYR A 137 12.30 15.52 6.52
N GLU A 138 11.86 16.69 6.07
CA GLU A 138 11.16 17.68 6.90
C GLU A 138 9.89 17.08 7.52
N THR A 139 9.09 16.35 6.75
CA THR A 139 7.90 15.65 7.25
C THR A 139 8.25 14.61 8.32
N LEU A 140 9.33 13.83 8.14
CA LEU A 140 9.80 12.91 9.19
C LEU A 140 10.22 13.66 10.46
N VAL A 141 10.87 14.82 10.35
CA VAL A 141 11.25 15.63 11.52
C VAL A 141 10.03 16.20 12.23
N GLU A 142 9.05 16.68 11.47
CA GLU A 142 7.77 17.21 11.99
C GLU A 142 7.01 16.15 12.79
N MET A 143 6.95 14.92 12.28
CA MET A 143 6.20 13.82 12.89
C MET A 143 6.98 13.08 14.00
N ARG A 144 8.18 13.54 14.40
CA ARG A 144 9.06 12.81 15.34
C ARG A 144 8.46 12.56 16.73
N ASP A 145 7.53 13.42 17.14
CA ASP A 145 6.87 13.38 18.45
C ASP A 145 5.43 12.87 18.33
N ASP A 146 5.01 12.39 17.15
CA ASP A 146 3.68 11.82 16.91
C ASP A 146 3.53 10.51 17.72
N PRO A 147 2.43 10.35 18.49
CA PRO A 147 2.25 9.22 19.40
C PRO A 147 2.20 7.86 18.71
N ASP A 148 1.77 7.80 17.44
CA ASP A 148 1.70 6.56 16.67
C ASP A 148 3.01 6.27 15.91
N LEU A 149 3.75 7.32 15.54
CA LEU A 149 4.87 7.22 14.60
C LEU A 149 6.26 7.38 15.23
N TYR A 150 6.36 7.90 16.46
CA TYR A 150 7.64 8.35 17.05
C TYR A 150 8.75 7.29 17.01
N LYS A 151 8.42 6.01 17.33
CA LYS A 151 9.42 4.92 17.38
C LYS A 151 10.06 4.69 16.00
N GLU A 152 9.21 4.57 14.99
CA GLU A 152 9.66 4.29 13.63
C GLU A 152 10.41 5.50 13.06
N ILE A 153 9.91 6.71 13.28
CA ILE A 153 10.56 7.93 12.82
C ILE A 153 11.93 8.12 13.47
N ALA A 154 12.04 7.93 14.79
CA ALA A 154 13.32 8.02 15.50
C ALA A 154 14.34 7.03 14.92
N TYR A 155 13.92 5.79 14.65
CA TYR A 155 14.76 4.79 14.00
C TYR A 155 15.22 5.23 12.59
N ARG A 156 14.31 5.71 11.75
CA ARG A 156 14.62 6.15 10.37
C ARG A 156 15.53 7.38 10.33
N LEU A 157 15.30 8.37 11.18
CA LEU A 157 16.13 9.58 11.29
C LEU A 157 17.55 9.24 11.78
N LYS A 158 17.69 8.34 12.78
CA LYS A 158 19.01 7.86 13.24
C LYS A 158 19.77 7.20 12.09
N ARG A 159 19.11 6.36 11.29
CA ARG A 159 19.73 5.69 10.13
C ARG A 159 20.14 6.64 9.02
N LYS A 160 19.40 7.72 8.79
CA LYS A 160 19.76 8.74 7.78
C LYS A 160 21.01 9.56 8.17
N LYS A 161 21.27 9.74 9.47
CA LYS A 161 22.44 10.47 9.97
C LYS A 161 23.73 9.63 10.01
N ALA A 162 23.60 8.30 10.00
CA ALA A 162 24.76 7.42 10.03
C ALA A 162 25.54 7.46 8.70
N PRO A 163 26.89 7.50 8.72
CA PRO A 163 27.69 7.47 7.50
C PRO A 163 27.40 6.20 6.67
N PRO A 164 27.45 6.25 5.33
CA PRO A 164 27.32 5.07 4.50
C PRO A 164 28.49 4.11 4.78
N GLY A 165 28.23 3.02 5.50
CA GLY A 165 29.24 2.00 5.85
C GLY A 165 29.13 1.45 7.28
N SER A 166 28.42 2.13 8.19
CA SER A 166 28.26 1.71 9.59
C SER A 166 27.23 0.59 9.83
N ARG A 167 26.95 -0.23 8.81
CA ARG A 167 25.88 -1.25 8.85
C ARG A 167 26.47 -2.58 9.34
N HIS A 168 26.07 -3.03 10.52
CA HIS A 168 26.23 -4.41 11.00
C HIS A 168 24.84 -5.01 11.18
#